data_AF-A0A1Z9VRI4-F1
#
_entry.id   AF-A0A1Z9VRI4-F1
#
_cell.length_a   1.000
_cell.length_b   1.000
_cell.length_c   1.000
_cell.angle_alpha   90.00
_cell.angle_beta   90.00
_cell.angle_gamma   90.00
#
_symmetry.space_group_name_H-M   'P 1'
#
loop_
_entity.id
_entity.type
_entity.pdbx_description
1 polymer ?
#
loop_
_entity_poly.entity_id
_entity_poly.type
_entity_poly.pdbx_seq_one_letter_code
_entity_poly.pdbx_strand_id
1 'polypeptide(L)'
;MSQAYGYKFASQFGDEPNDVWIGSLAGLSGEQLAEGLRRCAECYPQWPPGAIEFRALCLGNDPRNVDGKGNDAGWQQRVMAKRSAELDAELAERRLRLTDGKARARAKAARDSVIKAMRSGL
;
A
#
# COMPACT_ATOMS: atom_id res chain seq x y z
N MET A 1 -0.87 -19.24 0.90
CA MET A 1 -0.52 -20.17 -0.20
C MET A 1 -0.65 -21.64 0.19
N SER A 2 -0.35 -22.03 1.43
CA SER A 2 -0.51 -23.41 1.91
C SER A 2 -1.93 -23.97 1.75
N GLN A 3 -3.00 -23.15 1.85
CA GLN A 3 -4.36 -23.62 1.56
C GLN A 3 -4.60 -23.94 0.07
N ALA A 4 -3.88 -23.29 -0.85
CA ALA A 4 -4.02 -23.53 -2.29
C ALA A 4 -3.17 -24.72 -2.75
N TYR A 5 -1.93 -24.83 -2.29
CA TYR A 5 -0.97 -25.85 -2.74
C TYR A 5 -0.75 -27.01 -1.76
N GLY A 6 -1.36 -26.93 -0.57
CA GLY A 6 -1.28 -27.94 0.48
C GLY A 6 0.16 -28.23 0.91
N TYR A 7 0.41 -29.52 1.13
CA TYR A 7 1.71 -30.05 1.55
C TYR A 7 2.87 -29.68 0.62
N LYS A 8 2.64 -29.44 -0.67
CA LYS A 8 3.72 -29.06 -1.61
C LYS A 8 4.39 -27.75 -1.20
N PHE A 9 3.60 -26.78 -0.73
CA PHE A 9 4.13 -25.49 -0.31
C PHE A 9 4.87 -25.61 1.02
N ALA A 10 4.23 -26.23 2.01
CA ALA A 10 4.80 -26.47 3.34
C ALA A 10 6.12 -27.24 3.26
N SER A 11 6.16 -28.31 2.46
CA SER A 11 7.36 -29.15 2.29
C SER A 11 8.54 -28.41 1.66
N GLN A 12 8.30 -27.37 0.86
CA GLN A 12 9.37 -26.67 0.14
C GLN A 12 9.82 -25.38 0.83
N PHE A 13 8.87 -24.65 1.44
CA PHE A 13 9.13 -23.32 1.98
C PHE A 13 8.95 -23.23 3.50
N GLY A 14 8.45 -24.29 4.13
CA GLY A 14 8.07 -24.30 5.54
C GLY A 14 6.67 -23.73 5.76
N ASP A 15 6.24 -23.77 7.03
CA ASP A 15 4.93 -23.28 7.48
C ASP A 15 5.00 -21.89 8.12
N GLU A 16 6.21 -21.41 8.43
CA GLU A 16 6.44 -20.08 9.01
C GLU A 16 7.08 -19.11 8.01
N PRO A 17 6.81 -17.79 8.11
CA PRO A 17 7.49 -16.80 7.29
C PRO A 17 9.00 -16.84 7.53
N ASN A 18 9.79 -17.04 6.48
CA ASN A 18 11.24 -16.95 6.52
C ASN A 18 11.75 -15.61 5.95
N ASP A 19 13.02 -15.28 6.22
CA ASP A 19 13.63 -14.02 5.80
C ASP A 19 13.55 -13.76 4.29
N VAL A 20 13.61 -14.81 3.48
CA VAL A 20 13.51 -14.72 2.02
C VAL A 20 12.11 -14.24 1.62
N TRP A 21 11.05 -14.82 2.19
CA TRP A 21 9.68 -14.38 1.94
C TRP A 21 9.43 -12.98 2.50
N ILE A 22 9.90 -12.67 3.70
CA ILE A 22 9.75 -11.34 4.31
C ILE A 22 10.41 -10.27 3.42
N GLY A 23 11.66 -10.48 3.01
CA GLY A 23 12.37 -9.57 2.12
C GLY A 23 11.74 -9.48 0.73
N SER A 24 11.29 -10.60 0.16
CA SER A 24 10.68 -10.63 -1.16
C SER A 24 9.31 -9.95 -1.22
N LEU A 25 8.58 -9.87 -0.11
CA LEU A 25 7.28 -9.20 -0.05
C LEU A 25 7.35 -7.77 0.45
N ALA A 26 8.50 -7.33 0.97
CA ALA A 26 8.71 -5.98 1.44
C ALA A 26 8.38 -4.94 0.36
N GLY A 27 7.66 -3.89 0.77
CA GLY A 27 7.28 -2.77 -0.09
C GLY A 27 6.15 -3.06 -1.08
N LEU A 28 5.53 -4.25 -1.05
CA LEU A 28 4.34 -4.53 -1.84
C LEU A 28 3.08 -4.00 -1.17
N SER A 29 2.18 -3.40 -1.95
CA SER A 29 0.84 -3.00 -1.50
C SER A 29 -0.10 -4.21 -1.41
N GLY A 30 -1.23 -4.03 -0.71
CA GLY A 30 -2.27 -5.06 -0.62
C GLY A 30 -2.82 -5.46 -1.99
N GLU A 31 -2.98 -4.51 -2.91
CA GLU A 31 -3.44 -4.76 -4.28
C GLU A 31 -2.44 -5.59 -5.08
N GLN A 32 -1.14 -5.33 -4.93
CA GLN A 32 -0.10 -6.13 -5.56
C GLN A 32 -0.11 -7.57 -5.04
N LEU A 33 -0.25 -7.76 -3.73
CA LEU A 33 -0.37 -9.10 -3.13
C LEU A 33 -1.62 -9.83 -3.61
N ALA A 34 -2.77 -9.15 -3.67
CA ALA A 34 -4.02 -9.71 -4.16
C ALA A 34 -3.91 -10.18 -5.62
N GLU A 35 -3.25 -9.39 -6.48
CA GLU A 35 -3.02 -9.76 -7.87
C GLU A 35 -2.09 -10.98 -7.99
N GLY A 36 -1.01 -11.04 -7.21
CA GLY A 36 -0.13 -12.20 -7.17
C GLY A 36 -0.88 -13.48 -6.76
N LEU A 37 -1.75 -13.39 -5.75
CA LEU A 37 -2.61 -14.51 -5.33
C LEU A 37 -3.61 -14.92 -6.41
N ARG A 38 -4.24 -13.96 -7.11
CA ARG A 38 -5.16 -14.22 -8.21
C ARG A 38 -4.48 -15.00 -9.34
N ARG A 39 -3.29 -14.56 -9.77
CA ARG A 39 -2.47 -15.25 -10.78
C ARG A 39 -2.02 -16.63 -10.33
N CYS A 40 -1.72 -16.82 -9.05
CA CYS A 40 -1.45 -18.15 -8.50
C CYS A 40 -2.66 -19.09 -8.64
N ALA A 41 -3.87 -18.58 -8.37
CA ALA A 41 -5.09 -19.37 -8.48
C ALA A 41 -5.39 -19.79 -9.93
N GLU A 42 -5.18 -18.90 -10.90
CA GLU A 42 -5.35 -19.21 -12.35
C GLU A 42 -4.42 -20.33 -12.84
N CYS A 43 -3.31 -20.51 -12.13
CA CYS A 43 -2.23 -21.41 -12.46
C CYS A 43 -2.31 -22.76 -11.74
N TYR A 44 -3.19 -22.90 -10.76
CA TYR A 44 -3.36 -24.16 -10.02
C TYR A 44 -3.80 -25.29 -10.97
N PRO A 45 -3.27 -26.53 -10.86
CA PRO A 45 -2.49 -27.11 -9.77
C PRO A 45 -0.96 -27.15 -9.99
N GLN A 46 -0.41 -26.26 -10.83
CA GLN A 46 1.04 -26.26 -11.07
C GLN A 46 1.85 -25.99 -9.79
N TRP A 47 3.15 -26.30 -9.83
CA TRP A 47 4.00 -26.21 -8.64
C TRP A 47 3.95 -24.79 -8.03
N PRO A 48 3.88 -24.64 -6.69
CA PRO A 48 3.85 -23.32 -6.07
C PRO A 48 5.06 -22.48 -6.48
N PRO A 49 4.88 -21.19 -6.80
CA PRO A 49 5.99 -20.30 -7.11
C PRO A 49 6.90 -20.09 -5.90
N GLY A 50 8.19 -19.90 -6.15
CA GLY A 50 9.13 -19.40 -5.16
C GLY A 50 8.87 -17.94 -4.78
N ALA A 51 9.50 -17.44 -3.71
CA ALA A 51 9.26 -16.08 -3.21
C ALA A 51 9.51 -14.97 -4.26
N ILE A 52 10.59 -15.10 -5.04
CA ILE A 52 10.97 -14.14 -6.09
C ILE A 52 10.00 -14.23 -7.28
N GLU A 53 9.59 -15.44 -7.68
CA GLU A 53 8.60 -15.64 -8.73
C GLU A 53 7.25 -15.07 -8.31
N PHE A 54 6.84 -15.31 -7.07
CA PHE A 54 5.61 -14.75 -6.52
C PHE A 54 5.64 -13.22 -6.47
N ARG A 55 6.79 -12.61 -6.11
CA ARG A 55 6.97 -11.16 -6.21
C ARG A 55 6.75 -10.68 -7.65
N ALA A 56 7.29 -11.38 -8.65
CA ALA A 56 7.06 -11.02 -10.06
C ALA A 56 5.56 -11.05 -10.41
N LEU A 57 4.83 -12.08 -9.96
CA LEU A 57 3.39 -12.18 -10.15
C LEU A 57 2.64 -11.00 -9.51
N CYS A 58 3.02 -10.61 -8.29
CA CYS A 58 2.46 -9.42 -7.62
C CYS A 58 2.72 -8.13 -8.42
N LEU A 59 3.84 -8.09 -9.14
CA LEU A 59 4.23 -6.98 -9.99
C LEU A 59 3.56 -7.02 -11.38
N GLY A 60 2.65 -7.98 -11.63
CA GLY A 60 1.97 -8.13 -12.91
C GLY A 60 2.83 -8.77 -14.00
N ASN A 61 3.97 -9.35 -13.62
CA ASN A 61 4.88 -10.04 -14.52
C ASN A 61 4.86 -11.54 -14.22
N ASP A 62 4.28 -12.35 -15.10
CA ASP A 62 4.37 -13.79 -15.01
C ASP A 62 5.56 -14.30 -15.84
N PRO A 63 6.67 -14.74 -15.20
CA PRO A 63 7.84 -15.25 -15.91
C PRO A 63 7.57 -16.59 -16.61
N ARG A 64 6.47 -17.28 -16.27
CA ARG A 64 6.05 -18.54 -16.91
C ARG A 64 5.26 -18.27 -18.19
N ASN A 65 4.77 -17.04 -18.37
CA ASN A 65 3.99 -16.67 -19.52
C ASN A 65 4.90 -16.38 -20.73
N VAL A 66 5.07 -17.41 -21.56
CA VAL A 66 5.91 -17.37 -22.77
C VAL A 66 5.38 -16.49 -23.89
N ASP A 67 4.07 -16.22 -23.94
CA ASP A 67 3.47 -15.38 -24.99
C ASP A 67 3.39 -13.90 -24.61
N GLY A 68 3.69 -13.57 -23.34
CA GLY A 68 3.63 -12.23 -22.76
C GLY A 68 2.23 -11.62 -22.66
N LYS A 69 1.19 -12.29 -23.16
CA LYS A 69 -0.20 -11.80 -23.14
C LYS A 69 -0.75 -11.93 -21.72
N GLY A 70 -0.99 -10.80 -21.06
CA GLY A 70 -1.44 -10.74 -19.67
C GLY A 70 -0.34 -10.30 -18.68
N ASN A 71 0.89 -10.13 -19.16
CA ASN A 71 1.86 -9.30 -18.44
C ASN A 71 1.47 -7.84 -18.66
N ASP A 72 0.95 -7.22 -17.60
CA ASP A 72 0.42 -5.86 -17.65
C ASP A 72 1.48 -4.89 -17.16
N ALA A 73 2.30 -4.39 -18.09
CA ALA A 73 3.32 -3.38 -17.78
C ALA A 73 2.69 -2.08 -17.24
N GLY A 74 1.43 -1.80 -17.60
CA GLY A 74 0.68 -0.63 -17.15
C GLY A 74 0.10 -0.76 -15.75
N TRP A 75 -0.16 -1.99 -15.29
CA TRP A 75 -0.79 -2.28 -13.99
C TRP A 75 -0.06 -1.63 -12.83
N GLN A 76 1.27 -1.76 -12.81
CA GLN A 76 2.10 -1.16 -11.76
C GLN A 76 1.93 0.35 -11.70
N GLN A 77 1.97 1.00 -12.86
CA GLN A 77 1.83 2.46 -12.94
C GLN A 77 0.46 2.91 -12.47
N ARG A 78 -0.62 2.19 -12.82
CA ARG A 78 -1.99 2.51 -12.37
C ARG A 78 -2.15 2.33 -10.86
N VAL A 79 -1.62 1.24 -10.29
CA VAL A 79 -1.68 0.97 -8.85
C VAL A 79 -0.92 2.05 -8.08
N MET A 80 0.30 2.37 -8.52
CA MET A 80 1.11 3.40 -7.86
C MET A 80 0.50 4.80 -8.01
N ALA A 81 -0.04 5.13 -9.19
CA ALA A 81 -0.71 6.41 -9.41
C ALA A 81 -1.95 6.56 -8.52
N LYS A 82 -2.77 5.50 -8.39
CA LYS A 82 -3.91 5.48 -7.48
C LYS A 82 -3.46 5.73 -6.04
N ARG A 83 -2.43 5.02 -5.58
CA ARG A 83 -1.91 5.16 -4.21
C ARG A 83 -1.34 6.56 -3.95
N SER A 84 -0.63 7.13 -4.93
CA SER A 84 -0.14 8.50 -4.85
C SER A 84 -1.30 9.50 -4.72
N ALA A 85 -2.32 9.38 -5.57
CA ALA A 85 -3.48 10.25 -5.54
C ALA A 85 -4.25 10.17 -4.20
N GLU A 86 -4.38 8.98 -3.62
CA GLU A 86 -4.97 8.79 -2.29
C GLU A 86 -4.16 9.50 -1.20
N LEU A 87 -2.83 9.36 -1.23
CA LEU A 87 -1.95 10.01 -0.26
C LEU A 87 -1.99 11.53 -0.40
N ASP A 88 -2.01 12.03 -1.63
CA ASP A 88 -2.11 13.46 -1.92
C ASP A 88 -3.44 14.04 -1.40
N ALA A 89 -4.55 13.30 -1.55
CA ALA A 89 -5.84 13.67 -0.98
C ALA A 89 -5.80 13.72 0.56
N GLU A 90 -5.20 12.72 1.20
CA GLU A 90 -5.04 12.67 2.66
C GLU A 90 -4.20 13.85 3.18
N LEU A 91 -3.10 14.16 2.50
CA LEU A 91 -2.24 15.29 2.84
C LEU A 91 -2.95 16.64 2.65
N ALA A 92 -3.78 16.77 1.61
CA ALA A 92 -4.60 17.96 1.38
C ALA A 92 -5.62 18.17 2.52
N GLU A 93 -6.34 17.12 2.92
CA GLU A 93 -7.26 17.18 4.06
C GLU A 93 -6.54 17.57 5.35
N ARG A 94 -5.40 16.94 5.63
CA ARG A 94 -4.60 17.24 6.82
C ARG A 94 -4.16 18.71 6.82
N ARG A 95 -3.80 19.26 5.66
CA ARG A 95 -3.41 20.65 5.53
C ARG A 95 -4.58 21.60 5.81
N LEU A 96 -5.77 21.30 5.32
CA LEU A 96 -6.98 22.08 5.59
C LEU A 96 -7.30 22.12 7.09
N ARG A 97 -7.23 20.97 7.78
CA ARG A 97 -7.43 20.90 9.24
C ARG A 97 -6.43 21.76 10.01
N LEU A 98 -5.16 21.77 9.57
CA LEU A 98 -4.12 22.60 10.17
C LEU A 98 -4.33 24.10 9.91
N THR A 99 -4.79 24.50 8.72
CA THR A 99 -5.09 25.90 8.42
C THR A 99 -6.27 26.40 9.25
N ASP A 100 -7.33 25.61 9.36
CA ASP A 100 -8.51 25.94 10.18
C ASP A 100 -8.14 26.07 11.66
N GLY A 101 -7.33 25.15 12.17
CA GLY A 101 -6.79 25.22 13.53
C GLY A 101 -5.98 26.50 13.78
N LYS A 102 -5.09 26.85 12.85
CA LYS A 102 -4.30 28.10 12.91
C LYS A 102 -5.19 29.35 12.84
N ALA A 103 -6.20 29.35 11.99
CA ALA A 103 -7.15 30.45 11.86
C ALA A 103 -7.93 30.68 13.17
N ARG A 104 -8.45 29.59 13.77
CA ARG A 104 -9.12 29.63 15.08
C ARG A 104 -8.20 30.15 16.19
N ALA A 105 -6.95 29.69 16.23
CA ALA A 105 -5.97 30.16 17.21
C ALA A 105 -5.69 31.67 17.09
N ARG A 106 -5.54 32.19 15.86
CA ARG A 106 -5.37 33.63 15.60
C ARG A 106 -6.57 34.45 16.06
N ALA A 107 -7.79 34.00 15.74
CA ALA A 107 -9.01 34.68 16.16
C ALA A 107 -9.14 34.76 17.70
N LYS A 108 -8.81 33.66 18.41
CA LYS A 108 -8.76 33.65 19.88
C LYS A 108 -7.74 34.65 20.43
N ALA A 109 -6.52 34.68 19.89
CA ALA A 109 -5.47 35.59 20.34
C ALA A 109 -5.84 37.08 20.12
N ALA A 110 -6.51 37.41 19.01
CA ALA A 110 -7.00 38.75 18.73
C ALA A 110 -8.06 39.18 19.77
N ARG A 111 -9.05 38.32 20.04
CA ARG A 111 -10.07 38.57 21.06
C ARG A 111 -9.46 38.77 22.46
N ASP A 112 -8.54 37.89 22.85
CA ASP A 112 -7.92 37.94 24.17
C ASP A 112 -7.06 39.24 24.33
N SER A 113 -6.43 39.71 23.24
CA SER A 113 -5.71 41.00 23.20
C SER A 113 -6.64 42.21 23.39
N VAL A 114 -7.82 42.21 22.76
CA VAL A 114 -8.82 43.27 22.92
C VAL A 114 -9.34 43.34 24.35
N ILE A 115 -9.67 42.19 24.95
CA ILE A 115 -10.12 42.11 26.36
C ILE A 115 -9.03 42.64 27.29
N LYS A 116 -7.76 42.31 27.05
CA LYS A 116 -6.64 42.82 27.85
C LYS A 116 -6.53 44.34 27.76
N ALA A 117 -6.61 44.91 26.55
CA ALA A 117 -6.56 46.35 26.33
C ALA A 117 -7.69 47.11 27.05
N MET A 118 -8.91 46.56 27.02
CA MET A 118 -10.07 47.12 27.73
C MET A 118 -9.90 47.13 29.25
N ARG A 119 -9.18 46.15 29.82
CA ARG A 119 -8.95 46.06 31.27
C ARG A 119 -7.79 46.94 31.76
N SER A 120 -6.88 47.35 30.88
CA SER A 120 -5.75 48.21 31.23
C SER A 120 -6.01 49.72 31.06
N GLY A 121 -7.19 50.08 30.53
CA GLY A 121 -7.62 51.48 30.35
C GLY A 121 -8.65 51.97 31.37
N LEU A 122 -8.91 51.18 32.42
CA LEU A 122 -9.66 51.52 33.63
C LEU A 122 -8.67 51.52 34.81
#